data_AF-A0A511HNA5-F1
#
_entry.id   AF-A0A511HNA5-F1
#
_cell.length_a   1.000
_cell.length_b   1.000
_cell.length_c   1.000
_cell.angle_alpha   90.00
_cell.angle_beta   90.00
_cell.angle_gamma   90.00
#
_symmetry.space_group_name_H-M   'P 1'
#
loop_
_entity.id
_entity.type
_entity.pdbx_description
1 polymer ?
#
loop_
_entity_poly.entity_id
_entity_poly.type
_entity_poly.pdbx_seq_one_letter_code
_entity_poly.pdbx_strand_id
1 'polypeptide(L)' 'MSGPAFFQTYMGQRFYESTMPQLVRQLTRLNDNLERLVAVAEQHAGQKQSSSVEPVPPTTEGVEGP' A
#
# COMPACT_ATOMS: atom_id res chain seq x y z
N MET A 1 -45.92 -19.88 10.76
CA MET A 1 -44.75 -20.70 10.42
C MET A 1 -43.71 -19.79 9.78
N SER A 2 -42.46 -19.80 10.24
CA SER A 2 -41.38 -19.05 9.58
C SER A 2 -40.95 -19.78 8.31
N GLY A 3 -40.78 -19.04 7.22
CA GLY A 3 -40.30 -19.58 5.95
C GLY A 3 -38.84 -20.08 6.02
N PRO A 4 -38.32 -20.62 4.92
CA PRO A 4 -36.95 -21.12 4.86
C PRO A 4 -35.93 -20.00 5.14
N ALA A 5 -34.85 -20.34 5.83
CA ALA A 5 -33.76 -19.40 6.08
C ALA A 5 -33.03 -19.07 4.77
N PHE A 6 -32.42 -17.89 4.69
CA PHE A 6 -31.80 -17.39 3.45
C PHE A 6 -30.83 -18.40 2.80
N PHE A 7 -29.93 -19.02 3.57
CA PHE A 7 -28.97 -20.00 3.07
C PHE A 7 -29.60 -21.29 2.50
N GLN A 8 -30.87 -21.57 2.84
CA GLN A 8 -31.62 -22.71 2.32
C GLN A 8 -32.30 -22.38 0.98
N THR A 9 -32.39 -21.10 0.63
CA THR A 9 -32.95 -20.67 -0.66
C THR A 9 -31.94 -20.88 -1.79
N TYR A 10 -32.42 -21.09 -3.01
CA TYR A 10 -31.56 -21.15 -4.20
C TYR A 10 -30.67 -19.90 -4.35
N MET A 11 -31.21 -18.72 -4.02
CA MET A 11 -30.43 -17.48 -4.03
C MET A 11 -29.32 -17.48 -2.97
N GLY A 12 -29.63 -17.93 -1.75
CA GLY A 12 -28.63 -17.99 -0.67
C GLY A 12 -27.51 -18.99 -0.96
N GLN A 13 -27.85 -20.16 -1.51
CA GLN A 13 -26.84 -21.13 -1.96
C GLN A 13 -25.89 -20.50 -2.98
N ARG A 14 -26.43 -19.88 -4.04
CA ARG A 14 -25.61 -19.19 -5.06
C ARG A 14 -24.75 -18.09 -4.46
N PHE A 15 -25.29 -17.32 -3.53
CA PHE A 15 -24.55 -16.25 -2.86
C PHE A 15 -23.32 -16.78 -2.12
N TYR A 16 -23.45 -17.86 -1.35
CA TYR A 16 -22.34 -18.45 -0.62
C TYR A 16 -21.37 -19.23 -1.51
N GLU A 17 -21.86 -19.91 -2.54
CA GLU A 17 -21.02 -20.72 -3.45
C GLU A 17 -20.23 -19.88 -4.46
N SER A 18 -20.74 -18.70 -4.84
CA SER A 18 -20.13 -17.89 -5.91
C SER A 18 -19.79 -16.47 -5.47
N THR A 19 -20.76 -15.70 -4.96
CA THR A 19 -20.56 -14.28 -4.65
C THR A 19 -19.57 -14.08 -3.52
N MET A 20 -19.71 -14.83 -2.42
CA MET A 20 -18.82 -14.70 -1.25
C MET A 20 -17.35 -15.00 -1.59
N PRO A 21 -17.00 -16.12 -2.26
CA PRO A 21 -15.63 -16.36 -2.71
C PRO A 21 -15.09 -15.27 -3.64
N GLN A 22 -15.92 -14.73 -4.54
CA GLN A 22 -15.49 -13.64 -5.42
C GLN A 22 -15.20 -12.36 -4.64
N LEU A 23 -16.05 -12.01 -3.66
CA LEU A 23 -15.81 -10.85 -2.78
C LEU A 23 -14.50 -11.00 -2.00
N VAL A 24 -14.25 -12.18 -1.41
CA VAL A 24 -12.98 -12.44 -0.71
C VAL A 24 -11.79 -12.27 -1.65
N ARG A 25 -11.85 -12.79 -2.89
CA ARG A 25 -10.78 -12.58 -3.88
C ARG A 25 -10.55 -11.11 -4.21
N GLN A 26 -11.61 -10.30 -4.33
CA GLN A 26 -11.45 -8.86 -4.59
C GLN A 26 -10.87 -8.13 -3.38
N LEU A 27 -11.27 -8.50 -2.16
CA LEU A 27 -10.69 -7.95 -0.92
C LEU A 27 -9.20 -8.28 -0.80
N THR A 28 -8.78 -9.51 -1.12
CA THR A 28 -7.36 -9.86 -1.16
C THR A 28 -6.61 -8.99 -2.17
N ARG A 29 -7.11 -8.87 -3.40
CA ARG A 29 -6.48 -8.02 -4.43
C ARG A 29 -6.38 -6.55 -4.01
N LEU A 30 -7.38 -6.03 -3.30
CA LEU A 30 -7.34 -4.68 -2.77
C LEU A 30 -6.20 -4.54 -1.76
N ASN A 31 -6.08 -5.48 -0.81
CA ASN A 31 -5.01 -5.46 0.18
C ASN A 31 -3.63 -5.53 -0.49
N ASP A 32 -3.44 -6.41 -1.47
CA ASP A 32 -2.18 -6.52 -2.23
C ASP A 32 -1.79 -5.19 -2.91
N ASN A 33 -2.79 -4.46 -3.43
CA ASN A 33 -2.56 -3.16 -4.05
C ASN A 33 -2.21 -2.08 -3.02
N LEU A 34 -2.84 -2.11 -1.84
CA LEU A 34 -2.50 -1.20 -0.74
C LEU A 34 -1.09 -1.45 -0.23
N GLU A 35 -0.69 -2.71 -0.06
CA GLU A 35 0.68 -3.07 0.33
C GLU A 35 1.71 -2.55 -0.68
N ARG A 36 1.44 -2.73 -1.98
CA ARG A 36 2.30 -2.18 -3.04
C ARG A 36 2.39 -0.66 -2.98
N LEU A 37 1.27 0.02 -2.74
CA LEU A 37 1.24 1.48 -2.64
C LEU A 37 2.07 1.97 -1.45
N VAL A 38 1.97 1.31 -0.30
CA VAL A 38 2.77 1.61 0.90
C VAL A 38 4.26 1.44 0.60
N ALA A 39 4.66 0.31 -0.01
CA ALA A 39 6.06 0.07 -0.36
C ALA A 39 6.63 1.16 -1.29
N VAL A 40 5.84 1.63 -2.26
CA VAL A 40 6.22 2.75 -3.13
C VAL A 40 6.36 4.05 -2.33
N ALA A 41 5.42 4.34 -1.43
CA ALA A 41 5.47 5.55 -0.61
C ALA A 41 6.71 5.58 0.30
N GLU A 42 7.07 4.46 0.91
CA GLU A 42 8.27 4.33 1.75
C GLU A 42 9.56 4.58 0.96
N GLN A 43 9.67 4.02 -0.25
CA GLN A 43 10.81 4.26 -1.14
C GLN A 43 10.99 5.76 -1.47
N HIS A 44 9.89 6.45 -1.76
CA HIS A 44 9.94 7.87 -2.09
C HIS A 44 10.24 8.74 -0.86
N ALA A 45 9.77 8.35 0.33
CA ALA A 45 10.10 9.03 1.57
C ALA A 45 11.61 8.93 1.89
N GLY A 46 12.22 7.76 1.69
CA GLY A 46 13.65 7.55 1.90
C GLY A 46 14.54 8.29 0.88
N GLN A 47 14.11 8.40 -0.38
CA GLN A 47 14.87 9.13 -1.41
C GLN A 47 15.00 10.63 -1.13
N LYS A 48 14.03 11.23 -0.44
CA LYS A 48 14.08 12.66 -0.08
C LYS A 48 15.19 13.00 0.92
N GLN A 49 15.65 12.04 1.72
CA GLN A 49 16.73 12.23 2.69
C GLN A 49 18.12 12.08 2.07
N SER A 50 18.29 11.24 1.04
CA SER A 50 19.61 10.98 0.45
C SER A 50 20.07 12.05 -0.56
N SER A 51 19.15 12.86 -1.10
CA SER A 51 19.48 13.89 -2.10
C SER A 51 19.90 15.24 -1.50
N SER A 52 19.91 15.38 -0.16
CA SER A 52 20.24 16.62 0.54
C SER A 52 21.60 16.55 1.24
N VAL A 53 22.62 16.00 0.57
CA VAL A 53 24.02 16.27 0.92
C VAL A 53 24.61 17.07 -0.23
N GLU A 54 24.42 18.37 -0.14
CA GLU A 54 25.15 19.36 -0.93
C GLU A 54 26.65 19.18 -0.62
N PRO A 55 27.53 18.97 -1.62
CA PRO A 55 28.96 19.00 -1.38
C PRO A 55 29.34 20.46 -1.14
N VAL A 56 29.36 20.85 0.13
CA VAL A 56 29.92 22.14 0.55
C VAL A 56 31.39 22.16 0.11
N PRO A 57 31.80 23.08 -0.79
CA PRO A 57 33.21 23.22 -1.12
C PRO A 57 33.98 23.65 0.14
N PRO A 58 35.18 23.11 0.39
CA PRO A 58 35.95 23.51 1.55
C PRO A 58 36.35 24.97 1.39
N THR A 59 35.81 25.83 2.25
CA THR A 59 36.31 27.19 2.49
C THR A 59 37.77 27.07 2.94
N THR A 60 38.71 27.41 2.07
CA THR A 60 40.10 27.65 2.46
C THR A 60 40.16 28.94 3.25
N GLU A 61 40.14 28.80 4.58
CA GLU A 61 40.58 29.83 5.51
C GLU A 61 42.05 30.18 5.27
N GLY A 62 42.34 31.48 5.26
CA GLY A 62 43.60 32.08 5.73
C GLY A 62 44.91 31.62 5.08
N VAL A 63 45.40 32.40 4.12
CA VAL A 63 46.84 32.63 4.00
C VAL A 63 47.09 34.14 4.07
N GLU A 64 47.71 34.51 5.17
CA GLU A 64 48.11 35.86 5.59
C GLU A 64 49.50 36.19 5.00
N GLY A 65 49.61 37.31 4.27
CA GLY A 65 50.83 38.11 4.01
C GLY A 65 51.91 37.58 3.05
N PRO A 66 52.88 38.41 2.61
CA PRO A 66 53.14 39.82 2.90
C PRO A 66 52.86 40.80 1.73
#